data_AF-A0AAE2EK37-F1
#
_entry.id   AF-A0AAE2EK37-F1
#
_cell.length_a   1.000
_cell.length_b   1.000
_cell.length_c   1.000
_cell.angle_alpha   90.00
_cell.angle_beta   90.00
_cell.angle_gamma   90.00
#
_symmetry.space_group_name_H-M   'P 1'
#
loop_
_entity.id
_entity.type
_entity.pdbx_description
1 polymer ?
#
loop_
_entity_poly.entity_id
_entity_poly.type
_entity_poly.pdbx_seq_one_letter_code
_entity_poly.pdbx_strand_id
1 'polypeptide(L)' 'MPKYWSYDINDEVEVNSNAKYGMPSYVGLKGIIIDRINSWQYDYDVLHFTNGEVGRYKESELNLIHKASDTY' A
#
# COMPACT_ATOMS: atom_id res chain seq x y z
N MET A 1 -16.97 13.80 1.64
CA MET A 1 -15.91 14.20 2.58
C MET A 1 -14.58 14.14 1.83
N PRO A 2 -13.63 15.06 2.07
CA PRO A 2 -12.27 14.89 1.58
C PRO A 2 -11.72 13.58 2.14
N LYS A 3 -11.11 12.77 1.28
CA LYS A 3 -10.41 11.57 1.69
C LYS A 3 -8.98 11.97 2.06
N TYR A 4 -8.53 11.53 3.22
CA TYR A 4 -7.19 11.79 3.70
C TYR A 4 -6.38 10.50 3.57
N TRP A 5 -5.16 10.64 3.06
CA TRP A 5 -4.19 9.56 2.91
C TRP A 5 -3.05 9.84 3.87
N SER A 6 -2.75 8.90 4.76
CA SER A 6 -1.62 9.02 5.70
C SER A 6 -0.29 8.70 5.03
N TYR A 7 -0.32 7.97 3.92
CA TYR A 7 0.87 7.56 3.17
C TYR A 7 1.04 8.36 1.88
N ASP A 8 2.30 8.56 1.51
CA ASP A 8 2.74 9.29 0.34
C ASP A 8 3.11 8.37 -0.81
N ILE A 9 3.09 8.93 -2.02
CA ILE A 9 3.61 8.24 -3.20
C ILE A 9 5.10 8.00 -2.97
N ASN A 10 5.57 6.80 -3.33
CA ASN A 10 6.90 6.26 -3.06
C ASN A 10 7.18 5.84 -1.60
N ASP A 11 6.21 5.90 -0.68
CA ASP A 11 6.37 5.26 0.62
C ASP A 11 6.52 3.74 0.43
N GLU A 12 7.50 3.15 1.11
CA GLU A 12 7.69 1.70 1.13
C GLU A 12 6.77 1.09 2.18
N VAL A 13 6.00 0.08 1.78
CA VAL A 13 5.00 -0.58 2.61
C VAL A 13 5.10 -2.08 2.52
N GLU A 14 4.66 -2.75 3.59
CA GLU A 14 4.45 -4.20 3.65
C GLU A 14 2.97 -4.51 3.77
N VAL A 15 2.49 -5.48 2.98
CA VAL A 15 1.12 -5.98 3.10
C VAL A 15 0.98 -6.81 4.37
N ASN A 16 0.12 -6.38 5.28
CA ASN A 16 -0.07 -7.05 6.57
C ASN A 16 -1.20 -8.10 6.52
N SER A 17 -1.43 -8.79 7.63
CA SER A 17 -2.41 -9.88 7.72
C SER A 17 -3.87 -9.45 7.49
N ASN A 18 -4.20 -8.16 7.56
CA ASN A 18 -5.57 -7.67 7.33
C ASN A 18 -5.98 -7.85 5.87
N ALA A 19 -5.02 -7.87 4.93
CA ALA A 19 -5.27 -8.13 3.52
C ALA A 19 -5.67 -9.59 3.21
N LYS A 20 -5.62 -10.51 4.19
CA LYS A 20 -5.83 -11.96 4.00
C LYS A 20 -7.14 -12.30 3.29
N TYR A 21 -8.20 -11.52 3.48
CA TYR A 21 -9.51 -11.81 2.86
C TYR A 21 -9.63 -11.31 1.43
N GLY A 22 -8.86 -10.28 1.03
CA GLY A 22 -8.89 -9.72 -0.33
C GLY A 22 -7.74 -10.23 -1.21
N MET A 23 -6.52 -10.26 -0.66
CA MET A 23 -5.29 -10.61 -1.38
C MET A 23 -4.37 -11.51 -0.52
N PRO A 24 -4.78 -12.75 -0.19
CA PRO A 24 -4.02 -13.63 0.70
C PRO A 24 -2.61 -13.95 0.21
N SER A 25 -2.42 -14.12 -1.10
CA SER A 25 -1.11 -14.45 -1.69
C SER A 25 -0.08 -13.34 -1.62
N TYR A 26 -0.51 -12.12 -1.27
CA TYR A 26 0.35 -10.93 -1.22
C TYR A 26 0.70 -10.52 0.21
N VAL A 27 0.13 -11.17 1.23
CA VAL A 27 0.46 -10.91 2.63
C VAL A 27 1.95 -11.20 2.87
N GLY A 28 2.66 -10.24 3.46
CA GLY A 28 4.11 -10.28 3.68
C GLY A 28 4.95 -9.80 2.50
N LEU A 29 4.33 -9.45 1.37
CA LEU A 29 5.06 -8.81 0.28
C LEU A 29 5.29 -7.33 0.57
N LYS A 30 6.43 -6.83 0.08
CA LYS A 30 6.84 -5.43 0.16
C LYS A 30 6.72 -4.76 -1.19
N GLY A 31 6.41 -3.47 -1.18
CA GLY A 31 6.30 -2.68 -2.38
C GLY A 31 6.30 -1.18 -2.09
N ILE A 32 6.08 -0.40 -3.14
CA ILE A 32 5.94 1.05 -3.07
C ILE A 32 4.53 1.49 -3.43
N ILE A 33 4.04 2.53 -2.76
CA ILE A 33 2.81 3.21 -3.18
C ILE A 33 3.08 3.98 -4.47
N ILE A 34 2.32 3.65 -5.52
CA ILE A 34 2.45 4.29 -6.84
C ILE A 34 1.27 5.22 -7.15
N ASP A 35 0.13 5.05 -6.50
CA ASP A 35 -1.04 5.92 -6.67
C ASP A 35 -1.94 5.97 -5.42
N ARG A 36 -2.72 7.05 -5.30
CA ARG A 36 -3.74 7.29 -4.27
C ARG A 36 -5.13 7.19 -4.87
N ILE A 37 -5.91 6.24 -4.36
CA ILE A 37 -7.23 5.94 -4.90
C ILE A 37 -8.31 6.64 -4.09
N ASN A 38 -9.14 7.43 -4.76
CA ASN A 38 -10.34 8.01 -4.17
C ASN A 38 -11.53 7.03 -4.27
N SER A 39 -11.45 5.92 -3.53
CA SER A 39 -12.49 4.88 -3.46
C SER A 39 -12.91 4.61 -2.01
N TRP A 40 -14.11 4.09 -1.80
CA TRP A 40 -14.57 3.64 -0.47
C TRP A 40 -13.96 2.29 -0.08
N GLN A 41 -13.45 1.54 -1.06
CA GLN A 41 -12.93 0.19 -0.85
C GLN A 41 -11.41 0.14 -0.75
N TYR A 42 -10.70 1.07 -1.39
CA TYR A 42 -9.25 1.05 -1.50
C TYR A 42 -8.68 2.46 -1.38
N ASP A 43 -7.48 2.55 -0.83
CA ASP A 43 -6.77 3.79 -0.56
C ASP A 43 -5.54 3.96 -1.47
N TYR A 44 -4.86 2.86 -1.82
CA TYR A 44 -3.57 2.89 -2.53
C TYR A 44 -3.43 1.78 -3.57
N ASP A 45 -2.75 2.11 -4.67
CA ASP A 45 -2.14 1.10 -5.57
C ASP A 45 -0.67 0.91 -5.14
N VAL A 46 -0.28 -0.35 -4.91
CA VAL A 46 1.08 -0.73 -4.48
C VAL A 46 1.72 -1.61 -5.53
N LEU A 47 2.91 -1.23 -5.99
CA LEU A 47 3.75 -2.05 -6.87
C LEU A 47 4.66 -2.93 -6.01
N HIS A 48 4.47 -4.25 -6.10
CA HIS A 48 5.23 -5.22 -5.33
C HIS A 48 6.60 -5.47 -5.93
N PHE A 49 7.64 -5.47 -5.10
CA PHE A 49 9.02 -5.65 -5.55
C PHE A 49 9.32 -7.04 -6.09
N THR A 50 8.65 -8.06 -5.56
CA THR A 50 9.00 -9.47 -5.81
C THR A 50 8.46 -10.00 -7.12
N ASN A 51 7.25 -9.61 -7.53
CA ASN A 51 6.58 -10.08 -8.75
C ASN A 51 6.31 -8.96 -9.77
N GLY A 52 6.52 -7.68 -9.40
CA GLY A 52 6.21 -6.54 -10.27
C GLY A 52 4.71 -6.35 -10.52
N GLU A 53 3.84 -7.02 -9.76
CA GLU A 53 2.39 -6.88 -9.88
C GLU A 53 1.89 -5.71 -9.02
N VAL A 54 0.76 -5.13 -9.44
CA VAL A 54 0.11 -4.04 -8.71
C VAL A 54 -1.08 -4.59 -7.93
N GLY A 55 -1.09 -4.34 -6.62
CA GLY A 55 -2.22 -4.65 -5.73
C GLY A 55 -2.93 -3.39 -5.25
N ARG A 56 -4.22 -3.52 -4.95
CA ARG A 56 -5.05 -2.43 -4.37
C ARG A 56 -5.34 -2.71 -2.92
N TYR A 57 -5.08 -1.75 -2.05
CA TYR A 57 -5.15 -1.95 -0.61
C TYR A 57 -5.82 -0.79 0.09
N LYS A 58 -6.43 -1.09 1.24
CA LYS A 58 -6.76 -0.11 2.25
C LYS A 58 -5.53 0.26 3.06
N GLU A 59 -5.54 1.43 3.67
CA GLU A 59 -4.48 1.87 4.57
C GLU A 59 -4.26 0.88 5.72
N SER A 60 -5.35 0.32 6.28
CA SER A 60 -5.29 -0.67 7.35
C SER A 60 -4.64 -2.01 6.96
N GLU A 61 -4.50 -2.26 5.67
CA GLU A 61 -3.91 -3.48 5.11
C GLU A 61 -2.40 -3.33 4.84
N LEU A 62 -1.85 -2.14 5.08
CA LEU A 62 -0.46 -1.79 4.80
C LEU A 62 0.25 -1.29 6.05
N ASN A 63 1.45 -1.80 6.29
CA ASN A 63 2.37 -1.29 7.30
C ASN A 63 3.43 -0.44 6.60
N LEU A 64 3.58 0.81 7.02
CA LEU A 64 4.66 1.67 6.54
C LEU A 64 6.02 1.16 7.03
N ILE A 65 6.96 0.99 6.12
CA ILE A 65 8.36 0.59 6.39
C ILE A 65 9.27 1.81 6.34
N HIS A 66 9.16 2.60 5.27
CA HIS A 66 10.00 3.78 5.05
C HIS A 66 9.19 4.90 4.40
N LYS A 67 9.37 6.13 4.90
CA LYS A 67 8.79 7.31 4.27
C LYS A 67 9.64 7.76 3.09
N ALA A 68 9.01 8.14 1.99
CA ALA A 68 9.71 8.75 0.86
C ALA A 68 10.44 10.05 1.25
N SER A 69 9.99 10.74 2.30
CA SER A 69 10.64 11.95 2.82
C SER A 69 11.95 11.70 3.55
N ASP A 70 12.21 10.47 3.99
CA ASP A 70 13.40 10.13 4.78
C ASP A 70 14.65 9.91 3.91
N THR A 71 14.50 9.98 2.58
CA THR A 71 15.58 9.72 1.61
C THR A 71 16.38 10.97 1.20
N TYR A 72 16.28 12.09 1.94
CA TYR A 72 17.04 13.34 1.68
C TYR A 72 17.62 13.98 2.94
#